data_AF-A0AAW2MRM1-F1
#
_entry.id   AF-A0AAW2MRM1-F1
#
_cell.length_a   1.000
_cell.length_b   1.000
_cell.length_c   1.000
_cell.angle_alpha   90.00
_cell.angle_beta   90.00
_cell.angle_gamma   90.00
#
_symmetry.space_group_name_H-M   'P 1'
#
loop_
_entity.id
_entity.type
_entity.pdbx_description
1 polymer ?
#
loop_
_entity_poly.entity_id
_entity_poly.type
_entity_poly.pdbx_seq_one_letter_code
_entity_poly.pdbx_strand_id
1 'polypeptide(L)'
;MDFILPKCIIKEIEKRLRNFLWKGIARTGYSKVAWSQVCNPVDEGELGVRDFRSLNLAFMSSQLWEVIQRNPSSLWVQWIYRIRLRNKIVWTASLTVGSWGWRKILRLRDTLLPNTIYHIGSDVYRIYWRVNRG
;
A
#
# COMPACT_ATOMS: atom_id res chain seq x y z
N MET A 1 10.09 -3.03 -13.55
CA MET A 1 10.31 -2.89 -12.10
C MET A 1 8.96 -2.67 -11.44
N ASP A 2 8.44 -3.71 -10.80
CA ASP A 2 7.18 -3.66 -10.05
C ASP A 2 7.54 -3.63 -8.56
N PHE A 3 7.38 -2.47 -7.90
CA PHE A 3 7.60 -2.31 -6.45
C PHE A 3 6.37 -2.73 -5.61
N ILE A 4 5.56 -3.65 -6.14
CA ILE A 4 4.36 -4.12 -5.45
C ILE A 4 4.67 -5.45 -4.80
N LEU A 5 4.47 -5.55 -3.49
CA LEU A 5 4.57 -6.81 -2.78
C LEU A 5 3.46 -7.76 -3.25
N PRO A 6 3.82 -8.92 -3.84
CA PRO A 6 2.83 -9.94 -4.18
C PRO A 6 2.11 -10.44 -2.94
N LYS A 7 0.85 -10.84 -3.09
CA LYS A 7 0.04 -11.35 -1.97
C LYS A 7 0.68 -12.57 -1.29
N CYS A 8 1.39 -13.41 -2.04
CA CYS A 8 2.11 -14.56 -1.49
C CYS A 8 3.25 -14.13 -0.55
N ILE A 9 4.01 -13.10 -0.90
CA ILE A 9 5.08 -12.55 -0.06
C ILE A 9 4.50 -11.94 1.21
N ILE A 10 3.40 -11.19 1.09
CA ILE A 10 2.70 -10.64 2.26
C ILE A 10 2.27 -11.77 3.20
N LYS A 11 1.66 -12.83 2.67
CA LYS A 11 1.26 -14.00 3.46
C LYS A 11 2.44 -14.69 4.15
N GLU A 12 3.58 -14.78 3.48
CA GLU A 12 4.80 -15.38 4.03
C GLU A 12 5.40 -14.51 5.15
N ILE A 13 5.42 -13.20 4.98
CA ILE A 13 5.81 -12.25 6.04
C ILE A 13 4.88 -12.40 7.25
N GLU A 14 3.56 -12.35 7.04
CA GLU A 14 2.60 -12.56 8.12
C GLU A 14 2.78 -13.92 8.81
N LYS A 15 3.08 -14.98 8.05
CA LYS A 15 3.33 -16.33 8.60
C LYS A 15 4.57 -16.34 9.50
N ARG A 16 5.65 -15.68 9.08
CA ARG A 16 6.88 -15.57 9.89
C ARG A 16 6.65 -14.77 11.16
N LEU A 17 5.91 -13.67 11.09
CA LEU A 17 5.56 -12.87 12.25
C LEU A 17 4.64 -13.63 13.22
N ARG A 18 3.65 -14.37 12.70
CA ARG A 18 2.82 -15.28 13.50
C ARG A 18 3.65 -16.32 14.23
N ASN A 19 4.57 -16.97 13.53
CA ASN A 19 5.45 -17.96 14.13
C ASN A 19 6.35 -17.32 15.19
N PHE A 20 6.92 -16.16 14.92
CA PHE A 20 7.72 -15.42 15.90
C PHE A 20 6.91 -15.10 17.16
N LEU A 21 5.70 -14.55 17.00
CA LEU A 21 4.85 -14.11 18.10
C LEU A 21 4.33 -15.28 18.98
N TRP A 22 3.89 -16.38 18.35
CA TRP A 22 3.19 -17.46 19.07
C TRP A 22 4.03 -18.71 19.33
N LYS A 23 5.11 -18.93 18.58
CA LYS A 23 5.98 -20.09 18.73
C LYS A 23 7.34 -19.74 19.32
N GLY A 24 7.82 -18.51 19.12
CA GLY A 24 9.13 -18.09 19.63
C GLY A 24 10.25 -19.04 19.16
N ILE A 25 11.12 -19.46 20.08
CA ILE A 25 12.20 -20.43 19.82
C ILE A 25 11.68 -21.88 19.81
N ALA A 26 10.52 -22.12 20.42
CA ALA A 26 9.90 -23.44 20.43
C ALA A 26 9.29 -23.75 19.05
N ARG A 27 9.49 -24.97 18.55
CA ARG A 27 8.86 -25.42 17.29
C ARG A 27 7.35 -25.68 17.43
N THR A 28 6.82 -25.60 18.65
CA THR A 28 5.44 -25.91 19.01
C THR A 28 4.78 -24.69 19.67
N GLY A 29 3.56 -24.38 19.24
CA GLY A 29 2.78 -23.24 19.71
C GLY A 29 1.58 -22.98 18.80
N TYR A 30 0.41 -22.77 19.40
CA TYR A 30 -0.83 -22.46 18.69
C TYR A 30 -1.18 -20.98 18.85
N SER A 31 -1.79 -20.40 17.82
CA SER A 31 -2.23 -18.99 17.86
C SER A 31 -3.32 -18.85 18.92
N LYS A 32 -3.08 -18.05 19.95
CA LYS A 32 -4.09 -17.78 20.99
C LYS A 32 -5.13 -16.73 20.54
N VAL A 33 -4.76 -15.91 19.55
CA VAL A 33 -5.57 -14.80 19.02
C VAL A 33 -5.55 -14.85 17.49
N ALA A 34 -6.65 -14.49 16.84
CA ALA A 34 -6.71 -14.42 15.38
C ALA A 34 -5.78 -13.31 14.86
N TRP A 35 -5.12 -13.51 13.71
CA TRP A 35 -4.19 -12.50 13.17
C TRP A 35 -4.86 -11.16 12.87
N SER A 36 -6.15 -11.16 12.53
CA SER A 36 -6.95 -9.95 12.38
C SER A 36 -7.04 -9.14 13.68
N GLN A 37 -7.12 -9.83 14.83
CA GLN A 37 -7.13 -9.26 16.18
C GLN A 37 -5.71 -9.02 16.75
N VAL A 38 -4.67 -9.18 15.93
CA VAL A 38 -3.33 -8.66 16.26
C VAL A 38 -3.11 -7.35 15.50
N CYS A 39 -3.91 -7.13 14.46
CA CYS A 39 -3.79 -6.01 13.54
C CYS A 39 -4.71 -4.82 13.85
N ASN A 40 -5.62 -4.89 14.83
CA ASN A 40 -6.39 -3.71 15.20
C ASN A 40 -5.51 -2.72 15.98
N PRO A 41 -5.87 -1.42 15.94
CA PRO A 41 -5.16 -0.37 16.67
C PRO A 41 -5.04 -0.67 18.17
N VAL A 42 -3.94 -0.18 18.77
CA VAL A 42 -3.60 -0.37 20.19
C VAL A 42 -4.68 0.15 21.13
N ASP A 43 -5.46 1.15 20.70
CA ASP A 43 -6.60 1.70 21.44
C ASP A 43 -7.71 0.67 21.73
N GLU A 44 -7.80 -0.41 20.96
CA GLU A 44 -8.73 -1.53 21.19
C GLU A 44 -8.11 -2.63 22.10
N GLY A 45 -6.94 -2.40 22.69
CA GLY A 45 -6.26 -3.35 23.59
C GLY A 45 -5.44 -4.43 22.88
N GLU A 46 -5.19 -4.26 21.58
CA GLU A 46 -4.44 -5.20 20.74
C GLU A 46 -2.98 -4.76 20.51
N LEU A 47 -2.18 -5.63 19.86
CA LEU A 47 -0.74 -5.42 19.68
C LEU A 47 -0.39 -4.30 18.68
N GLY A 48 -1.36 -3.81 17.88
CA GLY A 48 -1.14 -2.72 16.93
C GLY A 48 -0.27 -3.06 15.72
N VAL A 49 -0.14 -4.35 15.36
CA VAL A 49 0.67 -4.76 14.21
C VAL A 49 -0.04 -4.36 12.92
N ARG A 50 0.47 -3.35 12.20
CA ARG A 50 -0.17 -2.88 10.96
C ARG A 50 -0.32 -4.02 9.94
N ASP A 51 -1.52 -4.17 9.40
CA ASP A 51 -1.80 -5.12 8.33
C ASP A 51 -0.93 -4.81 7.09
N PHE A 52 -0.14 -5.79 6.66
CA PHE A 52 0.77 -5.66 5.51
C PHE A 52 0.04 -5.48 4.19
N ARG A 53 -1.23 -5.92 4.07
CA ARG A 53 -2.05 -5.61 2.90
C ARG A 53 -2.36 -4.13 2.85
N SER A 54 -2.79 -3.56 3.98
CA SER A 54 -3.03 -2.12 4.14
C SER A 54 -1.75 -1.31 3.92
N LEU A 55 -0.60 -1.77 4.42
CA LEU A 55 0.70 -1.12 4.15
C LEU A 55 1.09 -1.13 2.67
N ASN A 56 0.96 -2.28 2.01
CA ASN A 56 1.26 -2.38 0.57
C ASN A 56 0.32 -1.46 -0.25
N LEU A 57 -0.95 -1.37 0.15
CA LEU A 57 -1.92 -0.48 -0.47
C LEU A 57 -1.58 1.01 -0.24
N ALA A 58 -1.22 1.38 0.99
CA ALA A 58 -0.75 2.72 1.32
C ALA A 58 0.51 3.10 0.54
N PHE A 59 1.48 2.18 0.46
CA PHE A 59 2.69 2.38 -0.32
C PHE A 59 2.39 2.59 -1.81
N MET A 60 1.58 1.70 -2.43
CA MET A 60 1.16 1.87 -3.83
C MET A 60 0.46 3.21 -4.08
N SER A 61 -0.33 3.67 -3.10
CA SER A 61 -1.08 4.92 -3.21
C SER A 61 -0.20 6.15 -3.04
N SER A 62 0.76 6.11 -2.11
CA SER A 62 1.80 7.13 -2.01
C SER A 62 2.62 7.23 -3.29
N GLN A 63 3.01 6.10 -3.88
CA GLN A 63 3.71 6.08 -5.16
C GLN A 63 2.87 6.69 -6.30
N LEU A 64 1.59 6.35 -6.38
CA LEU A 64 0.68 6.96 -7.35
C LEU A 64 0.53 8.46 -7.13
N TRP A 65 0.43 8.89 -5.87
CA TRP A 65 0.33 10.30 -5.50
C TRP A 65 1.56 11.11 -5.92
N GLU A 66 2.77 10.59 -5.70
CA GLU A 66 4.00 11.22 -6.17
C GLU A 66 4.02 11.40 -7.70
N VAL A 67 3.49 10.43 -8.44
CA VAL A 67 3.34 10.54 -9.90
C VAL A 67 2.29 11.59 -10.26
N ILE A 68 1.15 11.66 -9.55
CA ILE A 68 0.10 12.68 -9.79
C ILE A 68 0.64 14.09 -9.54
N GLN A 69 1.36 14.30 -8.45
CA GLN A 69 1.96 15.59 -8.10
C GLN A 69 3.11 15.99 -9.02
N ARG A 70 3.58 15.08 -9.89
CA ARG A 70 4.73 15.29 -10.78
C ARG A 70 5.94 15.83 -10.01
N ASN A 71 6.25 15.21 -8.88
CA ASN A 71 7.38 15.63 -8.05
C ASN A 71 8.69 15.56 -8.87
N PRO A 72 9.31 16.72 -9.18
CA PRO A 72 10.49 16.75 -10.05
C PRO A 72 11.74 16.22 -9.34
N SER A 73 11.76 16.16 -8.00
CA SER A 73 12.90 15.65 -7.23
C SER A 73 12.97 14.12 -7.19
N SER A 74 11.88 13.43 -7.53
CA SER A 74 11.82 11.97 -7.54
C SER A 74 12.25 11.40 -8.88
N LEU A 75 13.43 10.78 -8.92
CA LEU A 75 13.94 10.09 -10.11
C LEU A 75 12.97 9.01 -10.63
N TRP A 76 12.26 8.35 -9.72
CA TRP A 76 11.21 7.39 -10.05
C TRP A 76 10.08 8.05 -10.84
N VAL A 77 9.59 9.20 -10.39
CA VAL A 77 8.52 9.95 -11.07
C VAL A 77 9.00 10.40 -12.44
N GLN A 78 10.20 10.98 -12.54
CA GLN A 78 10.78 11.38 -13.83
C GLN A 78 10.89 10.20 -14.81
N TRP A 79 11.36 9.04 -14.34
CA TRP A 79 11.47 7.83 -15.15
C TRP A 79 10.11 7.33 -15.64
N ILE A 80 9.08 7.32 -14.78
CA ILE A 80 7.72 6.96 -15.15
C ILE A 80 7.18 7.91 -16.22
N TYR A 81 7.36 9.21 -16.06
CA TYR A 81 6.91 10.18 -17.05
C TYR A 81 7.59 10.00 -18.40
N ARG A 82 8.90 9.73 -18.40
CA ARG A 82 9.69 9.57 -19.63
C ARG A 82 9.40 8.25 -20.34
N ILE A 83 9.36 7.13 -19.61
CA ILE A 83 9.28 5.78 -20.22
C ILE A 83 7.85 5.27 -20.30
N ARG A 84 7.05 5.44 -19.24
CA ARG A 84 5.71 4.83 -19.14
C ARG A 84 4.61 5.74 -19.66
N LEU A 85 4.58 6.99 -19.20
CA LEU A 85 3.53 7.94 -19.58
C LEU A 85 3.82 8.67 -20.89
N ARG A 86 5.09 8.72 -21.34
CA ARG A 86 5.52 9.50 -22.52
C ARG A 86 5.02 10.95 -22.45
N ASN A 87 5.22 11.59 -21.30
CA ASN A 87 4.73 12.95 -20.97
C ASN A 87 3.19 13.14 -20.97
N LYS A 88 2.40 12.06 -20.94
CA LYS A 88 0.95 12.14 -20.73
C LYS A 88 0.61 12.20 -19.23
N ILE A 89 -0.58 12.67 -18.90
CA ILE A 89 -1.09 12.66 -17.53
C ILE A 89 -1.57 11.24 -17.13
N VAL A 90 -1.41 10.92 -15.85
CA VAL A 90 -1.75 9.60 -15.26
C VAL A 90 -3.19 9.17 -15.55
N TRP A 91 -4.12 10.13 -15.60
CA TRP A 91 -5.54 9.90 -15.86
C TRP A 91 -5.82 9.36 -17.26
N THR A 92 -5.02 9.80 -18.24
CA THR A 92 -5.14 9.36 -19.65
C THR A 92 -4.32 8.12 -19.98
N ALA A 93 -3.57 7.59 -19.00
CA ALA A 93 -2.71 6.44 -19.22
C ALA A 93 -3.53 5.17 -19.47
N SER A 94 -3.15 4.40 -20.49
CA SER A 94 -3.81 3.14 -20.84
C SER A 94 -3.57 2.05 -19.79
N LEU A 95 -4.63 1.33 -19.44
CA LEU A 95 -4.59 0.15 -18.57
C LEU A 95 -4.20 -1.14 -19.32
N THR A 96 -4.11 -1.11 -20.65
CA THR A 96 -3.78 -2.29 -21.47
C THR A 96 -2.27 -2.47 -21.64
N VAL A 97 -1.48 -1.42 -21.45
CA VAL A 97 -0.04 -1.41 -21.72
C VAL A 97 0.76 -1.33 -20.41
N GLY A 98 1.72 -2.24 -20.26
CA GLY A 98 2.70 -2.21 -19.16
C GLY A 98 2.71 -3.45 -18.28
N SER A 99 3.55 -3.42 -17.24
CA SER A 99 3.68 -4.53 -16.30
C SER A 99 2.41 -4.72 -15.46
N TRP A 100 2.25 -5.92 -14.88
CA TRP A 100 1.13 -6.20 -13.98
C TRP A 100 1.07 -5.20 -12.83
N GLY A 101 2.22 -4.86 -12.24
CA GLY A 101 2.25 -3.90 -11.15
C GLY A 101 1.84 -2.50 -11.58
N TRP A 102 2.33 -2.02 -12.73
CA TRP A 102 1.92 -0.73 -13.27
C TRP A 102 0.42 -0.63 -13.50
N ARG A 103 -0.20 -1.66 -14.08
CA ARG A 103 -1.65 -1.71 -14.26
C ARG A 103 -2.40 -1.69 -12.93
N LYS A 104 -1.85 -2.34 -11.91
CA LYS A 104 -2.44 -2.35 -10.56
C LYS A 104 -2.36 -1.00 -9.88
N ILE A 105 -1.24 -0.28 -10.02
CA ILE A 105 -1.09 1.10 -9.54
C ILE A 105 -2.07 2.01 -10.28
N LEU A 106 -2.17 1.92 -11.61
CA LEU A 106 -3.11 2.74 -12.37
C LEU A 106 -4.57 2.49 -11.97
N ARG A 107 -4.96 1.24 -11.68
CA ARG A 107 -6.32 0.94 -11.17
C ARG A 107 -6.61 1.61 -9.82
N LEU A 108 -5.59 1.90 -9.02
CA LEU A 108 -5.80 2.59 -7.74
C LEU A 108 -6.27 4.03 -7.92
N ARG A 109 -6.02 4.66 -9.08
CA ARG A 109 -6.45 6.04 -9.36
C ARG A 109 -7.96 6.19 -9.23
N ASP A 110 -8.72 5.17 -9.64
CA ASP A 110 -10.18 5.16 -9.62
C ASP A 110 -10.71 5.04 -8.18
N THR A 111 -9.96 4.39 -7.29
CA THR A 111 -10.29 4.21 -5.87
C THR A 111 -9.74 5.30 -4.94
N LEU A 112 -8.70 6.02 -5.35
CA LEU A 112 -8.07 7.05 -4.54
C LEU A 112 -8.79 8.40 -4.65
N LEU A 113 -9.28 8.75 -5.85
CA LEU A 113 -9.96 10.02 -6.07
C LEU A 113 -11.13 10.29 -5.10
N PRO A 114 -11.98 9.31 -4.74
CA PRO A 114 -13.08 9.51 -3.80
C PRO A 114 -12.65 9.66 -2.33
N ASN A 115 -11.46 9.18 -1.97
CA ASN A 115 -10.98 9.10 -0.57
C ASN A 115 -9.83 10.08 -0.27
N THR A 116 -9.46 10.93 -1.23
CA THR A 116 -8.37 11.90 -1.05
C THR A 116 -8.96 13.22 -0.58
N ILE A 117 -8.75 13.56 0.70
CA ILE A 117 -9.12 14.86 1.26
C ILE A 117 -7.95 15.82 1.02
N TYR A 118 -8.21 16.90 0.29
CA TYR A 118 -7.24 17.96 0.04
C TYR A 118 -7.34 19.02 1.15
N HIS A 119 -6.28 19.18 1.96
CA HIS A 119 -6.16 20.30 2.89
C HIS A 119 -5.27 21.38 2.27
N ILE A 120 -5.88 22.49 1.87
CA ILE A 120 -5.16 23.70 1.45
C ILE A 120 -4.53 24.31 2.70
N GLY A 121 -3.20 24.21 2.86
CA GLY A 121 -2.46 24.95 3.89
C GLY A 121 -1.51 24.17 4.80
N SER A 122 -1.30 22.86 4.61
CA SER A 122 -0.16 22.18 5.23
C SER A 122 0.53 21.27 4.22
N ASP A 123 1.87 21.31 4.19
CA ASP A 123 2.71 20.51 3.30
C ASP A 123 2.68 18.99 3.61
N VAL A 124 1.66 18.53 4.34
CA VAL A 124 1.50 17.16 4.83
C VAL A 124 0.26 16.54 4.21
N TYR A 125 0.46 15.86 3.09
CA TYR A 125 -0.57 15.04 2.44
C TYR A 125 -0.88 13.80 3.30
N ARG A 126 -2.09 13.71 3.88
CA ARG A 126 -2.57 12.51 4.59
C ARG A 126 -3.66 11.81 3.78
N ILE A 127 -3.36 10.61 3.29
CA ILE A 127 -4.37 9.71 2.71
C ILE A 127 -5.07 9.02 3.88
N TYR A 128 -6.35 9.33 4.10
CA TYR A 128 -7.18 8.65 5.09
C TYR A 128 -7.85 7.43 4.44
N TRP A 129 -7.44 6.23 4.85
CA TRP A 129 -8.13 5.00 4.47
C TRP A 129 -9.35 4.82 5.37
N ARG A 130 -10.56 5.01 4.82
CA ARG A 130 -11.78 4.53 5.47
C ARG A 130 -11.86 3.02 5.30
N VAL A 131 -11.50 2.27 6.34
CA VAL A 131 -11.75 0.83 6.39
C VAL A 131 -13.25 0.64 6.53
N ASN A 132 -13.95 0.34 5.44
CA ASN A 132 -15.33 -0.14 5.53
C ASN A 132 -15.32 -1.50 6.21
N ARG A 133 -15.66 -1.51 7.51
CA ARG A 133 -16.07 -2.70 8.26
C ARG A 133 -17.45 -3.10 7.72
N GLY A 134 -17.51 -4.22 6.99
CA GLY A 134 -18.75 -4.94 6.68
C GLY A 134 -18.82 -6.18 7.55
#